data_AF-A0A381ZYA8-F1
#
_entry.id   AF-A0A381ZYA8-F1
#
_cell.length_a   1.000
_cell.length_b   1.000
_cell.length_c   1.000
_cell.angle_alpha   90.00
_cell.angle_beta   90.00
_cell.angle_gamma   90.00
#
_symmetry.space_group_name_H-M   'P 1'
#
loop_
_entity.id
_entity.type
_entity.pdbx_description
1 polymer ?
#
loop_
_entity_poly.entity_id
_entity_poly.type
_entity_poly.pdbx_seq_one_letter_code
_entity_poly.pdbx_strand_id
1 'polypeptide(L)'
;MRFIHLCVIISMAMMFAACAKKSDSSSSSSTTTTDSSMVTAMPSNLSVSSNTESGASVSSRTAGRTSSSEISDDSDPKKHKDKVARLEAVLNSDDINQCHKAIPKKMKGSGGSVNCFGPELAYVNHPSDNSSDGTLPTGDLGIWTAYSDNATEEACAVGQMNMLLRKVGRKVDLAMGITAMMICAAKNDGLSKPSVGGDALDVTASVAKTKVKDKRGGMEVTSATLKRSTVASTSKIKYTSKLTGSFTYTLDDGTTSSQSFKIKFQHVPDTDSTDSVKAGEGLVQMWQEKISETDGNCGGTTLDVVTSVAYKNTSDNLSFRAVKAKFADSMTSNEFFNSSDGEVVGTSIIDDSSAGWCADLNVIRANIDKDGFGKVGYAWQAGKGDGFTRTFNIKTDNSSGTLTGDAYFGFNPHPDNSSGTNKYRTTNIDRMICNWAGPGQDINRAGESKVQRQQLSYDSTNNVWKSTSDNITFAPTNDCDFDNSSYGSTTFGGSGASITNNLESISSYQTNFGSQPTKPSPTLE
;
A
#
# COMPACT_ATOMS: atom_id res chain seq x y z
N MET A 1 50.32 -51.95 23.96
CA MET A 1 50.27 -50.52 23.60
C MET A 1 48.88 -50.01 23.99
N ARG A 2 48.89 -48.94 24.79
CA ARG A 2 47.77 -48.12 25.31
C ARG A 2 46.52 -48.89 25.76
N PHE A 3 46.46 -49.35 27.02
CA PHE A 3 46.13 -48.57 28.23
C PHE A 3 44.74 -47.88 28.10
N ILE A 4 43.68 -48.39 28.74
CA ILE A 4 43.31 -48.22 30.18
C ILE A 4 42.34 -47.02 30.31
N HIS A 5 41.23 -47.01 31.06
CA HIS A 5 40.73 -47.86 32.15
C HIS A 5 39.23 -47.50 32.38
N LEU A 6 38.36 -48.45 32.77
CA LEU A 6 37.93 -48.72 34.17
C LEU A 6 36.93 -47.62 34.64
N CYS A 7 35.78 -47.87 35.25
CA CYS A 7 35.08 -49.06 35.73
C CYS A 7 33.95 -48.57 36.65
N VAL A 8 32.91 -49.40 36.76
CA VAL A 8 32.29 -49.85 38.03
C VAL A 8 31.53 -48.82 38.88
N ILE A 9 30.44 -49.11 39.59
CA ILE A 9 29.37 -50.14 39.59
C ILE A 9 28.58 -49.86 40.90
N ILE A 10 27.25 -50.06 40.84
CA ILE A 10 26.35 -50.57 41.91
C ILE A 10 26.14 -49.75 43.21
N SER A 11 24.85 -49.48 43.47
CA SER A 11 24.01 -49.91 44.64
C SER A 11 22.82 -48.92 44.76
N MET A 12 21.52 -49.25 44.65
CA MET A 12 20.62 -50.20 45.33
C MET A 12 20.35 -49.88 46.82
N ALA A 13 19.20 -49.27 47.13
CA ALA A 13 18.23 -49.68 48.19
C ALA A 13 17.20 -48.57 48.56
N MET A 14 15.92 -48.82 48.21
CA MET A 14 14.74 -48.98 49.09
C MET A 14 14.38 -48.00 50.25
N MET A 15 13.06 -47.67 50.28
CA MET A 15 12.13 -47.50 51.43
C MET A 15 11.62 -46.10 51.84
N PHE A 16 10.29 -46.07 52.03
CA PHE A 16 9.39 -44.99 52.44
C PHE A 16 9.47 -44.61 53.92
N ALA A 17 9.15 -43.34 54.27
CA ALA A 17 8.42 -42.96 55.50
C ALA A 17 7.89 -41.52 55.44
N ALA A 18 6.71 -41.29 56.02
CA ALA A 18 5.93 -40.05 56.02
C ALA A 18 6.04 -39.24 57.34
N CYS A 19 5.56 -37.99 57.27
CA CYS A 19 5.09 -37.07 58.33
C CYS A 19 6.10 -36.26 59.17
N ALA A 20 6.09 -34.92 59.03
CA ALA A 20 5.51 -33.97 60.01
C ALA A 20 5.71 -32.48 59.60
N LYS A 21 4.70 -31.66 59.88
CA LYS A 21 4.60 -30.20 59.62
C LYS A 21 5.71 -29.38 60.31
N LYS A 22 6.20 -28.34 59.64
CA LYS A 22 6.30 -26.99 60.22
C LYS A 22 6.15 -25.92 59.13
N SER A 23 5.24 -25.00 59.40
CA SER A 23 4.85 -23.81 58.64
C SER A 23 6.04 -22.92 58.26
N ASP A 24 6.11 -22.46 57.01
CA ASP A 24 6.69 -21.16 56.68
C ASP A 24 6.04 -20.58 55.41
N SER A 25 5.82 -19.27 55.52
CA SER A 25 5.23 -18.30 54.60
C SER A 25 5.11 -18.65 53.12
N SER A 26 3.87 -18.57 52.62
CA SER A 26 3.53 -18.40 51.22
C SER A 26 4.15 -17.13 50.63
N SER A 27 5.25 -17.28 49.90
CA SER A 27 5.60 -16.36 48.82
C SER A 27 4.81 -16.76 47.58
N SER A 28 3.70 -16.07 47.35
CA SER A 28 3.00 -16.10 46.08
C SER A 28 3.94 -15.51 45.02
N SER A 29 4.71 -16.35 44.34
CA SER A 29 5.25 -16.00 43.04
C SER A 29 4.05 -15.82 42.12
N SER A 30 3.64 -14.58 41.91
CA SER A 30 2.74 -14.22 40.84
C SER A 30 3.46 -14.52 39.52
N THR A 31 3.25 -15.72 38.98
CA THR A 31 3.41 -15.95 37.55
C THR A 31 2.40 -15.03 36.87
N THR A 32 2.88 -13.89 36.36
CA THR A 32 2.15 -13.08 35.40
C THR A 32 1.93 -13.97 34.18
N THR A 33 0.78 -14.63 34.12
CA THR A 33 0.32 -15.29 32.91
C THR A 33 0.00 -14.18 31.93
N THR A 34 0.90 -13.96 30.97
CA THR A 34 0.68 -13.03 29.87
C THR A 34 -0.57 -13.47 29.12
N ASP A 35 -1.64 -12.68 29.18
CA ASP A 35 -2.91 -13.00 28.52
C ASP A 35 -2.73 -12.96 27.00
N SER A 36 -2.52 -14.13 26.38
CA SER A 36 -2.40 -14.27 24.93
C SER A 36 -3.68 -13.88 24.19
N SER A 37 -4.81 -13.69 24.89
CA SER A 37 -6.06 -13.23 24.28
C SER A 37 -5.94 -11.82 23.69
N MET A 38 -4.96 -11.01 24.07
CA MET A 38 -4.73 -9.71 23.43
C MET A 38 -4.35 -9.82 21.94
N VAL A 39 -3.67 -10.90 21.55
CA VAL A 39 -3.18 -11.13 20.17
C VAL A 39 -4.34 -11.46 19.20
N THR A 40 -5.48 -11.89 19.74
CA THR A 40 -6.60 -12.56 19.04
C THR A 40 -7.54 -11.60 18.32
N ALA A 41 -6.99 -10.54 17.73
CA ALA A 41 -7.74 -9.34 17.34
C ALA A 41 -7.20 -8.65 16.08
N MET A 42 -6.04 -9.09 15.60
CA MET A 42 -5.33 -8.43 14.51
C MET A 42 -5.17 -9.37 13.32
N PRO A 43 -5.41 -8.90 12.09
CA PRO A 43 -5.02 -9.65 10.92
C PRO A 43 -3.49 -9.62 10.88
N SER A 44 -2.85 -10.76 11.10
CA SER A 44 -1.39 -10.86 11.01
C SER A 44 -0.90 -10.93 9.57
N ASN A 45 -1.79 -11.28 8.63
CA ASN A 45 -1.43 -11.56 7.26
C ASN A 45 -1.90 -10.52 6.22
N LEU A 46 -2.52 -9.41 6.64
CA LEU A 46 -2.72 -8.30 5.72
C LEU A 46 -1.35 -7.67 5.45
N SER A 47 -0.97 -7.61 4.18
CA SER A 47 0.30 -7.02 3.77
C SER A 47 0.21 -6.73 2.29
N VAL A 48 0.46 -5.48 1.92
CA VAL A 48 0.44 -5.02 0.53
C VAL A 48 1.87 -5.00 0.02
N SER A 49 2.15 -5.88 -0.93
CA SER A 49 3.40 -5.97 -1.66
C SER A 49 3.10 -6.06 -3.14
N SER A 50 4.06 -5.66 -3.98
CA SER A 50 3.88 -5.79 -5.42
C SER A 50 3.89 -7.25 -5.85
N ASN A 51 2.93 -7.62 -6.70
CA ASN A 51 2.91 -8.94 -7.37
C ASN A 51 4.12 -9.12 -8.29
N THR A 52 4.78 -8.03 -8.67
CA THR A 52 5.97 -8.04 -9.53
C THR A 52 7.30 -7.79 -8.80
N GLU A 53 7.33 -7.73 -7.46
CA GLU A 53 8.58 -7.50 -6.70
C GLU A 53 9.58 -8.64 -6.92
N SER A 54 10.83 -8.35 -7.31
CA SER A 54 11.85 -9.36 -7.62
C SER A 54 12.17 -10.35 -6.48
N GLY A 55 12.57 -11.58 -6.83
CA GLY A 55 13.04 -12.56 -5.84
C GLY A 55 13.14 -14.02 -6.30
N ALA A 56 14.07 -14.77 -5.70
CA ALA A 56 14.54 -16.15 -6.06
C ALA A 56 13.47 -17.19 -6.48
N SER A 57 12.21 -17.02 -6.07
CA SER A 57 11.05 -17.74 -6.58
C SER A 57 9.76 -17.05 -6.14
N VAL A 58 8.64 -17.33 -6.80
CA VAL A 58 7.31 -16.85 -6.40
C VAL A 58 6.91 -17.39 -5.02
N SER A 59 7.15 -18.69 -4.77
CA SER A 59 6.95 -19.31 -3.46
C SER A 59 7.79 -18.66 -2.36
N SER A 60 8.99 -18.15 -2.67
CA SER A 60 9.80 -17.39 -1.70
C SER A 60 9.23 -16.01 -1.37
N ARG A 61 8.19 -15.52 -2.07
CA ARG A 61 7.49 -14.26 -1.77
C ARG A 61 6.35 -14.47 -0.75
N THR A 62 5.89 -15.72 -0.57
CA THR A 62 4.71 -16.10 0.23
C THR A 62 4.98 -17.19 1.28
N ALA A 63 6.02 -18.02 1.14
CA ALA A 63 6.35 -19.09 2.09
C ALA A 63 7.05 -18.58 3.36
N GLY A 64 6.40 -18.75 4.51
CA GLY A 64 6.85 -18.29 5.83
C GLY A 64 8.17 -18.92 6.30
N ARG A 65 8.99 -18.14 7.00
CA ARG A 65 10.11 -18.67 7.79
C ARG A 65 9.57 -19.12 9.15
N THR A 66 10.17 -20.17 9.69
CA THR A 66 10.01 -20.56 11.09
C THR A 66 10.35 -19.39 12.01
N SER A 67 9.52 -19.20 13.03
CA SER A 67 9.61 -18.21 14.10
C SER A 67 11.03 -18.09 14.65
N SER A 68 11.72 -16.99 14.30
CA SER A 68 12.96 -16.56 14.94
C SER A 68 12.61 -15.75 16.18
N SER A 69 13.31 -15.98 17.29
CA SER A 69 13.19 -15.18 18.52
C SER A 69 13.66 -13.73 18.35
N GLU A 70 14.45 -13.45 17.30
CA GLU A 70 14.92 -12.09 17.00
C GLU A 70 14.12 -11.46 15.86
N ILE A 71 13.39 -10.39 16.19
CA ILE A 71 12.76 -9.49 15.22
C ILE A 71 13.84 -8.57 14.69
N SER A 72 14.32 -8.81 13.46
CA SER A 72 15.25 -7.89 12.79
C SER A 72 14.59 -6.52 12.62
N ASP A 73 15.34 -5.46 12.93
CA ASP A 73 14.92 -4.08 12.73
C ASP A 73 15.84 -3.35 11.74
N ASP A 74 16.77 -4.01 11.07
CA ASP A 74 17.81 -3.34 10.27
C ASP A 74 17.24 -2.65 9.02
N SER A 75 16.21 -3.26 8.42
CA SER A 75 15.53 -2.72 7.26
C SER A 75 14.05 -3.09 7.25
N ASP A 76 13.24 -2.28 6.56
CA ASP A 76 11.81 -2.58 6.41
C ASP A 76 11.58 -3.69 5.38
N PRO A 77 10.80 -4.72 5.71
CA PRO A 77 10.52 -5.82 4.81
C PRO A 77 9.72 -5.34 3.59
N LYS A 78 10.10 -5.83 2.41
CA LYS A 78 9.44 -5.50 1.13
C LYS A 78 8.41 -6.56 0.72
N LYS A 79 8.72 -7.82 0.98
CA LYS A 79 7.94 -8.97 0.54
C LYS A 79 6.79 -9.24 1.49
N HIS A 80 5.70 -9.78 0.95
CA HIS A 80 4.48 -10.03 1.70
C HIS A 80 4.77 -10.88 2.94
N LYS A 81 5.42 -12.04 2.74
CA LYS A 81 5.76 -12.97 3.83
C LYS A 81 6.58 -12.35 4.96
N ASP A 82 7.50 -11.44 4.64
CA ASP A 82 8.46 -10.90 5.61
C ASP A 82 7.76 -9.85 6.48
N LYS A 83 6.78 -9.13 5.89
CA LYS A 83 5.89 -8.22 6.61
C LYS A 83 4.99 -8.99 7.58
N VAL A 84 4.37 -10.08 7.12
CA VAL A 84 3.52 -10.95 7.95
C VAL A 84 4.32 -11.54 9.12
N ALA A 85 5.48 -12.14 8.83
CA ALA A 85 6.34 -12.73 9.85
C ALA A 85 6.80 -11.70 10.90
N ARG A 86 7.09 -10.46 10.49
CA ARG A 86 7.44 -9.36 11.41
C ARG A 86 6.28 -9.02 12.34
N LEU A 87 5.06 -8.93 11.81
CA LEU A 87 3.87 -8.64 12.62
C LEU A 87 3.59 -9.77 13.63
N GLU A 88 3.63 -11.03 13.18
CA GLU A 88 3.42 -12.20 14.04
C GLU A 88 4.46 -12.26 15.16
N ALA A 89 5.74 -12.05 14.83
CA ALA A 89 6.82 -12.07 15.81
C ALA A 89 6.65 -10.95 16.86
N VAL A 90 6.22 -9.74 16.46
CA VAL A 90 5.97 -8.65 17.41
C VAL A 90 4.76 -8.95 18.31
N LEU A 91 3.65 -9.42 17.74
CA LEU A 91 2.46 -9.77 18.52
C LEU A 91 2.76 -10.86 19.57
N ASN A 92 3.64 -11.80 19.24
CA ASN A 92 4.05 -12.87 20.12
C ASN A 92 5.21 -12.50 21.06
N SER A 93 5.78 -11.30 20.97
CA SER A 93 6.91 -10.89 21.81
C SER A 93 6.51 -10.61 23.25
N ASP A 94 7.29 -11.12 24.21
CA ASP A 94 7.15 -10.83 25.64
C ASP A 94 8.09 -9.69 26.12
N ASP A 95 8.74 -8.99 25.19
CA ASP A 95 9.58 -7.82 25.47
C ASP A 95 8.92 -6.56 24.88
N ILE A 96 8.47 -5.67 25.76
CA ILE A 96 7.84 -4.40 25.36
C ILE A 96 8.75 -3.52 24.50
N ASN A 97 10.07 -3.67 24.62
CA ASN A 97 11.04 -2.97 23.77
C ASN A 97 11.11 -3.52 22.34
N GLN A 98 10.42 -4.62 22.02
CA GLN A 98 10.29 -5.11 20.64
C GLN A 98 9.02 -4.58 19.97
N CYS A 99 8.04 -4.07 20.72
CA CYS A 99 6.73 -3.72 20.15
C CYS A 99 6.80 -2.62 19.07
N HIS A 100 7.70 -1.63 19.20
CA HIS A 100 7.90 -0.60 18.18
C HIS A 100 8.41 -1.19 16.86
N LYS A 101 8.97 -2.40 16.88
CA LYS A 101 9.45 -3.09 15.68
C LYS A 101 8.34 -3.47 14.73
N ALA A 102 7.06 -3.41 15.07
CA ALA A 102 6.00 -3.60 14.09
C ALA A 102 5.87 -2.41 13.12
N ILE A 103 6.31 -1.22 13.54
CA ILE A 103 6.22 0.00 12.73
C ILE A 103 7.42 0.09 11.78
N PRO A 104 7.20 0.46 10.50
CA PRO A 104 8.29 0.73 9.56
C PRO A 104 9.26 1.81 10.08
N LYS A 105 10.56 1.62 9.89
CA LYS A 105 11.59 2.63 10.23
C LYS A 105 11.46 3.88 9.37
N LYS A 106 11.17 3.71 8.07
CA LYS A 106 11.01 4.84 7.14
C LYS A 106 9.54 5.13 6.89
N MET A 107 9.06 6.22 7.48
CA MET A 107 7.65 6.62 7.41
C MET A 107 7.31 7.39 6.13
N LYS A 108 8.28 8.11 5.54
CA LYS A 108 8.15 8.76 4.23
C LYS A 108 8.69 7.84 3.13
N GLY A 109 7.90 7.65 2.07
CA GLY A 109 8.37 7.06 0.81
C GLY A 109 9.34 8.00 0.11
N SER A 110 10.28 7.48 -0.68
CA SER A 110 10.92 8.31 -1.70
C SER A 110 9.85 8.75 -2.71
N GLY A 111 9.81 10.05 -3.04
CA GLY A 111 8.99 10.56 -4.13
C GLY A 111 9.51 10.09 -5.50
N GLY A 112 8.78 10.41 -6.58
CA GLY A 112 9.20 10.17 -7.96
C GLY A 112 8.53 8.98 -8.65
N SER A 113 8.87 8.82 -9.94
CA SER A 113 8.66 7.65 -10.80
C SER A 113 9.96 6.87 -10.93
N VAL A 114 9.93 5.64 -11.43
CA VAL A 114 11.17 5.01 -11.90
C VAL A 114 11.71 5.78 -13.09
N ASN A 115 13.04 5.86 -13.25
CA ASN A 115 13.69 6.69 -14.28
C ASN A 115 13.23 6.38 -15.71
N CYS A 116 12.73 5.16 -15.94
CA CYS A 116 12.21 4.73 -17.23
C CYS A 116 10.77 5.18 -17.51
N PHE A 117 10.05 5.78 -16.55
CA PHE A 117 8.61 6.10 -16.65
C PHE A 117 8.34 7.59 -16.44
N GLY A 118 7.54 8.17 -17.34
CA GLY A 118 7.03 9.53 -17.27
C GLY A 118 8.11 10.60 -17.44
N PRO A 119 8.97 10.53 -18.47
CA PRO A 119 9.96 11.57 -18.73
C PRO A 119 9.27 12.91 -19.02
N GLU A 120 9.99 14.01 -18.79
CA GLU A 120 9.64 15.29 -19.43
C GLU A 120 9.94 15.15 -20.92
N LEU A 121 9.02 15.63 -21.76
CA LEU A 121 9.17 15.56 -23.21
C LEU A 121 9.25 16.96 -23.80
N ALA A 122 10.43 17.34 -24.26
CA ALA A 122 10.59 18.56 -25.05
C ALA A 122 10.02 18.35 -26.45
N TYR A 123 9.48 19.40 -27.04
CA TYR A 123 9.09 19.41 -28.45
C TYR A 123 9.54 20.70 -29.12
N VAL A 124 9.84 20.57 -30.41
CA VAL A 124 10.10 21.67 -31.33
C VAL A 124 9.12 21.56 -32.49
N ASN A 125 8.43 22.66 -32.83
CA ASN A 125 7.38 22.70 -33.85
C ASN A 125 6.31 21.59 -33.67
N HIS A 126 5.52 21.65 -32.59
CA HIS A 126 4.54 20.59 -32.30
C HIS A 126 3.59 20.37 -33.50
N PRO A 127 3.30 19.12 -33.93
CA PRO A 127 2.48 18.86 -35.11
C PRO A 127 1.07 19.43 -35.01
N SER A 128 0.52 19.47 -33.80
CA SER A 128 -0.83 19.99 -33.54
C SER A 128 -0.88 21.52 -33.41
N ASP A 129 0.26 22.20 -33.21
CA ASP A 129 0.40 23.66 -33.25
C ASP A 129 1.90 24.02 -33.23
N ASN A 130 2.40 24.57 -34.34
CA ASN A 130 3.83 24.86 -34.54
C ASN A 130 4.21 26.31 -34.20
N SER A 131 3.36 27.04 -33.47
CA SER A 131 3.62 28.44 -33.13
C SER A 131 4.70 28.65 -32.06
N SER A 132 5.02 27.61 -31.28
CA SER A 132 6.05 27.66 -30.24
C SER A 132 6.65 26.29 -29.94
N ASP A 133 7.83 26.31 -29.33
CA ASP A 133 8.47 25.14 -28.71
C ASP A 133 8.12 25.08 -27.21
N GLY A 134 8.29 23.91 -26.59
CA GLY A 134 8.00 23.77 -25.17
C GLY A 134 8.28 22.38 -24.61
N THR A 135 7.71 22.12 -23.43
CA THR A 135 7.83 20.83 -22.74
C THR A 135 6.46 20.31 -22.32
N LEU A 136 6.27 18.99 -22.43
CA LEU A 136 5.13 18.29 -21.89
C LEU A 136 5.50 17.74 -20.50
N PRO A 137 4.61 17.90 -19.50
CA PRO A 137 4.91 17.57 -18.11
C PRO A 137 5.11 16.07 -17.89
N THR A 138 5.94 15.73 -16.90
CA THR A 138 6.24 14.34 -16.53
C THR A 138 4.98 13.55 -16.15
N GLY A 139 4.88 12.31 -16.60
CA GLY A 139 3.85 11.35 -16.16
C GLY A 139 2.47 11.51 -16.80
N ASP A 140 2.15 12.67 -17.37
CA ASP A 140 0.82 12.92 -17.95
C ASP A 140 0.49 12.04 -19.14
N LEU A 141 1.51 11.74 -19.93
CA LEU A 141 1.39 10.94 -21.14
C LEU A 141 1.62 9.45 -20.93
N GLY A 142 2.08 9.04 -19.74
CA GLY A 142 2.48 7.64 -19.50
C GLY A 142 3.55 7.15 -20.47
N ILE A 143 4.45 8.01 -20.95
CA ILE A 143 5.57 7.55 -21.79
C ILE A 143 6.56 6.76 -20.92
N TRP A 144 7.01 5.59 -21.36
CA TRP A 144 8.08 4.85 -20.69
C TRP A 144 8.97 4.06 -21.65
N THR A 145 10.17 3.70 -21.20
CA THR A 145 11.12 2.86 -21.95
C THR A 145 10.95 1.38 -21.63
N ALA A 146 11.48 0.47 -22.44
CA ALA A 146 11.30 -0.97 -22.22
C ALA A 146 11.75 -1.45 -20.82
N TYR A 147 12.86 -0.92 -20.31
CA TYR A 147 13.54 -1.45 -19.12
C TYR A 147 13.69 -0.41 -18.00
N SER A 148 13.42 -0.82 -16.75
CA SER A 148 13.82 -0.11 -15.53
C SER A 148 15.29 -0.31 -15.20
N ASP A 149 15.84 -1.46 -15.55
CA ASP A 149 17.24 -1.83 -15.36
C ASP A 149 17.75 -2.54 -16.61
N ASN A 150 18.72 -1.93 -17.29
CA ASN A 150 19.29 -2.48 -18.52
C ASN A 150 20.19 -3.71 -18.28
N ALA A 151 20.70 -3.92 -17.06
CA ALA A 151 21.54 -5.07 -16.76
C ALA A 151 20.72 -6.34 -16.54
N THR A 152 19.57 -6.21 -15.89
CA THR A 152 18.65 -7.34 -15.63
C THR A 152 17.53 -7.45 -16.66
N GLU A 153 17.36 -6.42 -17.50
CA GLU A 153 16.24 -6.23 -18.43
C GLU A 153 14.88 -6.28 -17.71
N GLU A 154 14.83 -5.86 -16.44
CA GLU A 154 13.56 -5.72 -15.72
C GLU A 154 12.66 -4.74 -16.47
N ALA A 155 11.44 -5.16 -16.77
CA ALA A 155 10.48 -4.37 -17.51
C ALA A 155 10.14 -3.08 -16.77
N CYS A 156 10.10 -1.95 -17.47
CA CYS A 156 9.83 -0.67 -16.82
C CYS A 156 8.47 -0.64 -16.11
N ALA A 157 7.45 -1.25 -16.70
CA ALA A 157 6.12 -1.32 -16.10
C ALA A 157 6.12 -2.01 -14.73
N VAL A 158 6.98 -3.02 -14.57
CA VAL A 158 7.19 -3.75 -13.32
C VAL A 158 7.88 -2.86 -12.30
N GLY A 159 8.95 -2.15 -12.70
CA GLY A 159 9.62 -1.18 -11.84
C GLY A 159 8.66 -0.10 -11.33
N GLN A 160 7.85 0.47 -12.22
CA GLN A 160 6.86 1.49 -11.86
C GLN A 160 5.79 0.94 -10.92
N MET A 161 5.21 -0.24 -11.21
CA MET A 161 4.20 -0.83 -10.33
C MET A 161 4.78 -1.20 -8.96
N ASN A 162 6.00 -1.74 -8.89
CA ASN A 162 6.71 -2.03 -7.65
C ASN A 162 6.84 -0.76 -6.79
N MET A 163 7.21 0.36 -7.41
CA MET A 163 7.33 1.64 -6.71
C MET A 163 5.96 2.15 -6.19
N LEU A 164 4.92 2.09 -7.03
CA LEU A 164 3.56 2.53 -6.66
C LEU A 164 3.00 1.71 -5.48
N LEU A 165 3.08 0.38 -5.57
CA LEU A 165 2.61 -0.53 -4.51
C LEU A 165 3.46 -0.46 -3.26
N ARG A 166 4.75 -0.11 -3.34
CA ARG A 166 5.58 0.15 -2.15
C ARG A 166 5.13 1.40 -1.40
N LYS A 167 4.63 2.43 -2.09
CA LYS A 167 4.09 3.66 -1.43
C LYS A 167 2.83 3.33 -0.63
N VAL A 168 1.88 2.62 -1.23
CA VAL A 168 0.64 2.20 -0.53
C VAL A 168 0.93 1.14 0.52
N GLY A 169 1.79 0.17 0.20
CA GLY A 169 2.23 -0.88 1.11
C GLY A 169 2.77 -0.33 2.41
N ARG A 170 3.63 0.70 2.37
CA ARG A 170 4.15 1.33 3.60
C ARG A 170 3.07 1.98 4.47
N LYS A 171 2.02 2.56 3.86
CA LYS A 171 0.92 3.17 4.63
C LYS A 171 0.08 2.08 5.32
N VAL A 172 -0.16 0.96 4.64
CA VAL A 172 -0.79 -0.22 5.24
C VAL A 172 0.09 -0.81 6.34
N ASP A 173 1.38 -1.01 6.09
CA ASP A 173 2.35 -1.51 7.06
C ASP A 173 2.42 -0.60 8.30
N LEU A 174 2.32 0.73 8.12
CA LEU A 174 2.27 1.69 9.23
C LEU A 174 1.00 1.53 10.07
N ALA A 175 -0.18 1.49 9.44
CA ALA A 175 -1.45 1.35 10.16
C ALA A 175 -1.55 0.02 10.91
N MET A 176 -1.15 -1.07 10.26
CA MET A 176 -1.07 -2.38 10.88
C MET A 176 0.00 -2.43 11.96
N GLY A 177 1.20 -1.96 11.65
CA GLY A 177 2.32 -1.95 12.58
C GLY A 177 2.01 -1.19 13.88
N ILE A 178 1.29 -0.07 13.78
CA ILE A 178 0.81 0.67 14.94
C ILE A 178 -0.19 -0.15 15.76
N THR A 179 -1.13 -0.83 15.12
CA THR A 179 -2.09 -1.69 15.82
C THR A 179 -1.38 -2.86 16.51
N ALA A 180 -0.42 -3.51 15.83
CA ALA A 180 0.41 -4.56 16.43
C ALA A 180 1.21 -4.06 17.62
N MET A 181 1.82 -2.88 17.51
CA MET A 181 2.55 -2.24 18.61
C MET A 181 1.61 -1.99 19.80
N MET A 182 0.41 -1.46 19.57
CA MET A 182 -0.58 -1.19 20.62
C MET A 182 -0.97 -2.47 21.36
N ILE A 183 -1.25 -3.55 20.62
CA ILE A 183 -1.60 -4.85 21.18
C ILE A 183 -0.42 -5.45 21.96
N CYS A 184 0.76 -5.46 21.37
CA CYS A 184 1.99 -5.93 22.01
C CYS A 184 2.29 -5.16 23.29
N ALA A 185 2.14 -3.84 23.27
CA ALA A 185 2.38 -2.98 24.41
C ALA A 185 1.37 -3.26 25.54
N ALA A 186 0.08 -3.32 25.22
CA ALA A 186 -0.97 -3.62 26.19
C ALA A 186 -0.79 -5.00 26.84
N LYS A 187 -0.46 -6.01 26.02
CA LYS A 187 -0.17 -7.37 26.47
C LYS A 187 1.00 -7.40 27.45
N ASN A 188 2.12 -6.78 27.08
CA ASN A 188 3.34 -6.76 27.91
C ASN A 188 3.21 -5.89 29.17
N ASP A 189 2.22 -5.00 29.20
CA ASP A 189 1.90 -4.17 30.37
C ASP A 189 0.83 -4.80 31.27
N GLY A 190 0.41 -6.05 30.98
CA GLY A 190 -0.55 -6.79 31.79
C GLY A 190 -1.99 -6.29 31.69
N LEU A 191 -2.34 -5.52 30.65
CA LEU A 191 -3.71 -5.07 30.43
C LEU A 191 -4.58 -6.24 29.93
N SER A 192 -5.85 -6.25 30.34
CA SER A 192 -6.83 -7.26 29.92
C SER A 192 -7.58 -6.85 28.65
N LYS A 193 -7.91 -7.83 27.80
CA LYS A 193 -8.62 -7.60 26.53
C LYS A 193 -9.93 -6.83 26.78
N PRO A 194 -10.26 -5.79 25.98
CA PRO A 194 -11.51 -5.06 26.17
C PRO A 194 -12.71 -5.99 26.04
N SER A 195 -13.76 -5.75 26.83
CA SER A 195 -15.03 -6.46 26.71
C SER A 195 -15.74 -6.08 25.41
N VAL A 196 -16.55 -7.00 24.88
CA VAL A 196 -17.35 -6.71 23.67
C VAL A 196 -18.47 -5.76 24.04
N GLY A 197 -18.56 -4.63 23.35
CA GLY A 197 -19.57 -3.60 23.62
C GLY A 197 -19.23 -2.68 24.81
N GLY A 198 -18.10 -2.91 25.48
CA GLY A 198 -17.60 -2.04 26.54
C GLY A 198 -16.90 -0.78 26.03
N ASP A 199 -16.34 -0.03 26.98
CA ASP A 199 -15.53 1.14 26.71
C ASP A 199 -14.22 0.77 25.98
N ALA A 200 -13.64 1.77 25.31
CA ALA A 200 -12.34 1.59 24.67
C ALA A 200 -11.25 1.50 25.75
N LEU A 201 -10.39 0.48 25.63
CA LEU A 201 -9.20 0.35 26.45
C LEU A 201 -8.17 1.40 26.01
N ASP A 202 -7.76 2.27 26.93
CA ASP A 202 -6.65 3.20 26.73
C ASP A 202 -5.32 2.47 26.93
N VAL A 203 -4.47 2.51 25.90
CA VAL A 203 -3.14 1.87 25.87
C VAL A 203 -2.03 2.91 25.66
N THR A 204 -2.33 4.20 25.82
CA THR A 204 -1.41 5.31 25.55
C THR A 204 -0.13 5.20 26.41
N ALA A 205 -0.30 4.95 27.71
CA ALA A 205 0.83 4.78 28.64
C ALA A 205 1.69 3.55 28.28
N SER A 206 1.08 2.45 27.88
CA SER A 206 1.79 1.24 27.45
C SER A 206 2.57 1.48 26.15
N VAL A 207 1.98 2.20 25.19
CA VAL A 207 2.66 2.58 23.94
C VAL A 207 3.89 3.45 24.22
N ALA A 208 3.82 4.39 25.17
CA ALA A 208 4.96 5.22 25.54
C ALA A 208 6.17 4.38 26.03
N LYS A 209 5.93 3.27 26.73
CA LYS A 209 6.98 2.33 27.21
C LYS A 209 7.72 1.61 26.08
N THR A 210 7.17 1.57 24.87
CA THR A 210 7.82 0.93 23.70
C THR A 210 9.02 1.73 23.15
N LYS A 211 9.23 2.96 23.64
CA LYS A 211 10.26 3.91 23.16
C LYS A 211 10.10 4.30 21.70
N VAL A 212 8.85 4.33 21.20
CA VAL A 212 8.54 4.66 19.80
C VAL A 212 9.12 6.02 19.37
N LYS A 213 9.12 7.03 20.25
CA LYS A 213 9.74 8.34 19.98
C LYS A 213 11.21 8.23 19.60
N ASP A 214 11.99 7.50 20.39
CA ASP A 214 13.43 7.35 20.18
C ASP A 214 13.76 6.39 19.02
N LYS A 215 12.86 5.46 18.72
CA LYS A 215 13.11 4.37 17.77
C LYS A 215 12.44 4.54 16.41
N ARG A 216 11.51 5.49 16.26
CA ARG A 216 10.71 5.73 15.04
C ARG A 216 10.64 7.20 14.68
N GLY A 217 11.81 7.83 14.53
CA GLY A 217 11.92 9.17 13.92
C GLY A 217 11.15 10.25 14.67
N GLY A 218 11.17 10.23 16.01
CA GLY A 218 10.50 11.23 16.82
C GLY A 218 8.97 11.11 16.86
N MET A 219 8.42 9.92 16.55
CA MET A 219 6.97 9.68 16.68
C MET A 219 6.51 9.89 18.11
N GLU A 220 5.63 10.86 18.32
CA GLU A 220 4.97 11.08 19.59
C GLU A 220 3.52 10.59 19.49
N VAL A 221 3.09 9.84 20.50
CA VAL A 221 1.72 9.30 20.59
C VAL A 221 1.02 9.99 21.74
N THR A 222 -0.09 10.66 21.45
CA THR A 222 -0.87 11.41 22.44
C THR A 222 -2.14 10.69 22.86
N SER A 223 -2.64 9.78 22.02
CA SER A 223 -3.77 8.91 22.36
C SER A 223 -3.69 7.60 21.58
N ALA A 224 -3.92 6.47 22.25
CA ALA A 224 -3.99 5.16 21.65
C ALA A 224 -5.07 4.32 22.35
N THR A 225 -6.07 3.84 21.60
CA THR A 225 -7.20 3.07 22.17
C THR A 225 -7.54 1.83 21.37
N LEU A 226 -7.98 0.78 22.06
CA LEU A 226 -8.46 -0.49 21.50
C LEU A 226 -9.91 -0.73 21.93
N LYS A 227 -10.80 -1.04 20.99
CA LYS A 227 -12.22 -1.33 21.27
C LYS A 227 -12.69 -2.60 20.57
N ARG A 228 -13.60 -3.33 21.24
CA ARG A 228 -14.36 -4.44 20.68
C ARG A 228 -15.84 -4.13 20.67
N SER A 229 -16.48 -4.46 19.56
CA SER A 229 -17.91 -4.26 19.34
C SER A 229 -18.45 -5.41 18.50
N THR A 230 -19.76 -5.49 18.35
CA THR A 230 -20.42 -6.48 17.48
C THR A 230 -20.90 -5.78 16.22
N VAL A 231 -20.64 -6.38 15.05
CA VAL A 231 -21.24 -5.96 13.79
C VAL A 231 -22.71 -6.38 13.79
N ALA A 232 -23.63 -5.44 13.65
CA ALA A 232 -25.05 -5.70 13.86
C ALA A 232 -25.61 -6.74 12.86
N SER A 233 -25.17 -6.68 11.60
CA SER A 233 -25.68 -7.53 10.52
C SER A 233 -25.15 -8.96 10.52
N THR A 234 -23.97 -9.21 11.11
CA THR A 234 -23.30 -10.53 11.06
C THR A 234 -23.07 -11.15 12.42
N SER A 235 -23.28 -10.40 13.50
CA SER A 235 -22.92 -10.77 14.88
C SER A 235 -21.42 -11.06 15.07
N LYS A 236 -20.57 -10.79 14.07
CA LYS A 236 -19.12 -10.94 14.18
C LYS A 236 -18.53 -9.83 15.07
N ILE A 237 -17.40 -10.13 15.71
CA ILE A 237 -16.69 -9.14 16.52
C ILE A 237 -15.91 -8.20 15.62
N LYS A 238 -16.10 -6.90 15.83
CA LYS A 238 -15.35 -5.81 15.22
C LYS A 238 -14.33 -5.26 16.20
N TYR A 239 -13.08 -5.31 15.79
CA TYR A 239 -11.95 -4.69 16.48
C TYR A 239 -11.71 -3.31 15.90
N THR A 240 -11.52 -2.31 16.76
CA THR A 240 -11.18 -0.95 16.36
C THR A 240 -9.98 -0.47 17.14
N SER A 241 -8.92 -0.09 16.44
CA SER A 241 -7.79 0.65 17.01
C SER A 241 -7.84 2.10 16.54
N LYS A 242 -7.55 3.04 17.45
CA LYS A 242 -7.37 4.45 17.13
C LYS A 242 -6.06 4.93 17.71
N LEU A 243 -5.28 5.67 16.93
CA LEU A 243 -4.07 6.33 17.37
C LEU A 243 -4.05 7.77 16.88
N THR A 244 -3.71 8.69 17.78
CA THR A 244 -3.39 10.09 17.49
C THR A 244 -1.96 10.36 17.89
N GLY A 245 -1.22 11.04 17.01
CA GLY A 245 0.17 11.35 17.27
C GLY A 245 0.69 12.47 16.38
N SER A 246 2.00 12.69 16.46
CA SER A 246 2.73 13.63 15.63
C SER A 246 4.13 13.12 15.30
N PHE A 247 4.67 13.64 14.20
CA PHE A 247 6.09 13.50 13.86
C PHE A 247 6.72 14.88 13.84
N THR A 248 7.98 14.91 14.22
CA THR A 248 8.80 16.11 14.12
C THR A 248 9.86 15.89 13.04
N TYR A 249 9.99 16.84 12.12
CA TYR A 249 10.95 16.75 11.02
C TYR A 249 11.64 18.09 10.79
N THR A 250 12.88 18.03 10.32
CA THR A 250 13.66 19.20 9.95
C THR A 250 13.37 19.56 8.50
N LEU A 251 13.05 20.82 8.25
CA LEU A 251 12.85 21.41 6.92
C LEU A 251 14.20 21.74 6.28
N ASP A 252 14.20 22.01 4.98
CA ASP A 252 15.42 22.31 4.22
C ASP A 252 16.12 23.60 4.69
N ASP A 253 15.38 24.52 5.33
CA ASP A 253 15.90 25.74 5.96
C ASP A 253 16.48 25.51 7.37
N GLY A 254 16.53 24.25 7.83
CA GLY A 254 17.03 23.85 9.14
C GLY A 254 16.03 24.06 10.28
N THR A 255 14.84 24.60 10.02
CA THR A 255 13.78 24.72 11.03
C THR A 255 13.12 23.37 11.30
N THR A 256 12.47 23.25 12.46
CA THR A 256 11.76 22.02 12.84
C THR A 256 10.27 22.25 12.71
N SER A 257 9.59 21.37 11.98
CA SER A 257 8.14 21.35 11.84
C SER A 257 7.55 20.10 12.47
N SER A 258 6.25 20.16 12.79
CA SER A 258 5.50 19.04 13.32
C SER A 258 4.30 18.75 12.44
N GLN A 259 4.08 17.46 12.18
CA GLN A 259 2.92 16.97 11.44
C GLN A 259 2.09 16.07 12.34
N SER A 260 0.86 16.48 12.63
CA SER A 260 -0.10 15.65 13.33
C SER A 260 -0.68 14.60 12.40
N PHE A 261 -0.99 13.44 12.96
CA PHE A 261 -1.65 12.38 12.24
C PHE A 261 -2.62 11.61 13.12
N LYS A 262 -3.64 11.03 12.48
CA LYS A 262 -4.60 10.14 13.13
C LYS A 262 -4.78 8.90 12.26
N ILE A 263 -4.91 7.76 12.93
CA ILE A 263 -5.10 6.46 12.30
C ILE A 263 -6.26 5.79 13.01
N LYS A 264 -7.22 5.30 12.22
CA LYS A 264 -8.29 4.42 12.67
C LYS A 264 -8.24 3.16 11.83
N PHE A 265 -8.17 2.02 12.49
CA PHE A 265 -8.22 0.73 11.82
C PHE A 265 -9.36 -0.10 12.40
N GLN A 266 -10.18 -0.63 11.51
CA GLN A 266 -11.31 -1.50 11.82
C GLN A 266 -11.09 -2.84 11.16
N HIS A 267 -11.26 -3.92 11.93
CA HIS A 267 -11.11 -5.28 11.44
C HIS A 267 -12.21 -6.19 11.97
N VAL A 268 -12.75 -7.01 11.07
CA VAL A 268 -13.70 -8.08 11.38
C VAL A 268 -13.07 -9.40 10.88
N PRO A 269 -12.57 -10.25 11.78
CA PRO A 269 -12.06 -11.57 11.40
C PRO A 269 -13.21 -12.49 10.97
N ASP A 270 -12.90 -13.50 10.16
CA ASP A 270 -13.90 -14.49 9.77
C ASP A 270 -14.35 -15.40 10.91
N THR A 271 -13.41 -15.74 11.79
CA THR A 271 -13.65 -16.50 13.01
C THR A 271 -13.07 -15.73 14.18
N ASP A 272 -13.80 -15.57 15.27
CA ASP A 272 -13.21 -15.06 16.53
C ASP A 272 -12.39 -16.20 17.17
N SER A 273 -11.16 -16.37 16.69
CA SER A 273 -10.24 -17.44 17.14
C SER A 273 -9.21 -16.90 18.13
N THR A 274 -8.66 -17.79 18.96
CA THR A 274 -7.51 -17.52 19.82
C THR A 274 -6.17 -17.44 19.08
N ASP A 275 -6.17 -17.63 17.76
CA ASP A 275 -5.02 -17.47 16.89
C ASP A 275 -5.19 -16.21 16.05
N SER A 276 -4.10 -15.51 15.73
CA SER A 276 -4.13 -14.36 14.81
C SER A 276 -4.77 -14.78 13.49
N VAL A 277 -6.00 -14.31 13.25
CA VAL A 277 -6.86 -14.83 12.18
C VAL A 277 -6.33 -14.36 10.83
N LYS A 278 -6.11 -15.31 9.93
CA LYS A 278 -5.57 -15.09 8.58
C LYS A 278 -6.61 -14.59 7.57
N ALA A 279 -7.89 -14.54 7.92
CA ALA A 279 -8.96 -14.18 7.01
C ALA A 279 -9.93 -13.19 7.68
N GLY A 280 -10.45 -12.28 6.88
CA GLY A 280 -11.37 -11.25 7.34
C GLY A 280 -11.28 -9.99 6.49
N GLU A 281 -12.01 -8.98 6.92
CA GLU A 281 -12.15 -7.72 6.19
C GLU A 281 -11.96 -6.53 7.11
N GLY A 282 -11.73 -5.37 6.53
CA GLY A 282 -11.48 -4.18 7.32
C GLY A 282 -11.25 -2.92 6.52
N LEU A 283 -11.09 -1.84 7.26
CA LEU A 283 -10.88 -0.49 6.74
C LEU A 283 -9.80 0.21 7.58
N VAL A 284 -8.79 0.70 6.89
CA VAL A 284 -7.82 1.66 7.41
C VAL A 284 -8.27 3.06 6.99
N GLN A 285 -8.28 4.01 7.93
CA GLN A 285 -8.44 5.43 7.69
C GLN A 285 -7.24 6.14 8.32
N MET A 286 -6.54 6.96 7.54
CA MET A 286 -5.37 7.72 7.97
C MET A 286 -5.51 9.14 7.46
N TRP A 287 -5.17 10.13 8.28
CA TRP A 287 -5.06 11.49 7.80
C TRP A 287 -3.97 12.24 8.53
N GLN A 288 -3.28 13.08 7.78
CA GLN A 288 -2.16 13.90 8.20
C GLN A 288 -2.60 15.35 8.04
N GLU A 289 -2.57 16.09 9.14
CA GLU A 289 -3.11 17.45 9.20
C GLU A 289 -1.98 18.48 9.06
N LYS A 290 -2.24 19.58 8.35
CA LYS A 290 -1.36 20.76 8.23
C LYS A 290 0.03 20.43 7.70
N ILE A 291 0.09 19.65 6.62
CA ILE A 291 1.34 19.43 5.89
C ILE A 291 1.77 20.76 5.27
N SER A 292 2.96 21.25 5.62
CA SER A 292 3.57 22.42 4.99
C SER A 292 4.04 22.08 3.58
N GLU A 293 3.16 22.23 2.60
CA GLU A 293 3.39 21.97 1.18
C GLU A 293 2.54 22.97 0.37
N THR A 294 3.16 23.64 -0.60
CA THR A 294 2.45 24.53 -1.52
C THR A 294 1.93 23.72 -2.71
N ASP A 295 0.61 23.68 -2.88
CA ASP A 295 -0.04 23.06 -4.04
C ASP A 295 -0.99 24.07 -4.69
N GLY A 296 -0.68 24.44 -5.93
CA GLY A 296 -1.44 25.45 -6.68
C GLY A 296 -2.91 25.11 -6.87
N ASN A 297 -3.27 23.82 -6.86
CA ASN A 297 -4.66 23.40 -6.95
C ASN A 297 -5.43 23.60 -5.63
N CYS A 298 -4.73 23.53 -4.50
CA CYS A 298 -5.31 23.69 -3.16
C CYS A 298 -5.32 25.15 -2.67
N GLY A 299 -4.53 26.04 -3.28
CA GLY A 299 -4.60 27.49 -3.04
C GLY A 299 -4.01 27.96 -1.71
N GLY A 300 -3.26 27.11 -1.00
CA GLY A 300 -2.65 27.40 0.30
C GLY A 300 -1.22 26.86 0.43
N THR A 301 -0.57 27.22 1.53
CA THR A 301 0.79 26.73 1.92
C THR A 301 0.74 25.50 2.82
N THR A 302 -0.46 25.10 3.21
CA THR A 302 -0.75 23.96 4.08
C THR A 302 -1.90 23.16 3.49
N LEU A 303 -1.82 21.85 3.63
CA LEU A 303 -2.81 20.92 3.13
C LEU A 303 -2.93 19.69 4.03
N ASP A 304 -4.01 18.95 3.86
CA ASP A 304 -4.22 17.67 4.54
C ASP A 304 -4.07 16.52 3.53
N VAL A 305 -3.43 15.44 3.97
CA VAL A 305 -3.34 14.20 3.16
C VAL A 305 -4.10 13.10 3.86
N VAL A 306 -5.10 12.59 3.15
CA VAL A 306 -6.01 11.57 3.66
C VAL A 306 -5.84 10.30 2.86
N THR A 307 -5.88 9.14 3.52
CA THR A 307 -5.79 7.82 2.90
C THR A 307 -6.79 6.86 3.54
N SER A 308 -7.46 6.06 2.73
CA SER A 308 -8.26 4.92 3.18
C SER A 308 -7.81 3.65 2.48
N VAL A 309 -7.84 2.52 3.18
CA VAL A 309 -7.59 1.20 2.59
C VAL A 309 -8.67 0.23 3.05
N ALA A 310 -9.60 -0.09 2.16
CA ALA A 310 -10.56 -1.17 2.37
C ALA A 310 -9.96 -2.48 1.87
N TYR A 311 -10.14 -3.58 2.59
CA TYR A 311 -9.64 -4.88 2.16
C TYR A 311 -10.55 -6.02 2.59
N LYS A 312 -10.43 -7.13 1.87
CA LYS A 312 -10.99 -8.42 2.21
C LYS A 312 -9.97 -9.50 1.87
N ASN A 313 -9.60 -10.26 2.88
CA ASN A 313 -8.58 -11.29 2.83
C ASN A 313 -9.20 -12.65 3.15
N THR A 314 -8.85 -13.66 2.36
CA THR A 314 -9.34 -15.04 2.48
C THR A 314 -8.14 -15.99 2.46
N SER A 315 -8.37 -17.29 2.59
CA SER A 315 -7.32 -18.30 2.40
C SER A 315 -6.64 -18.21 1.03
N ASP A 316 -7.40 -17.81 0.01
CA ASP A 316 -6.98 -17.95 -1.38
C ASP A 316 -6.73 -16.62 -2.08
N ASN A 317 -7.25 -15.52 -1.54
CA ASN A 317 -7.23 -14.22 -2.21
C ASN A 317 -7.18 -13.05 -1.22
N LEU A 318 -6.40 -12.04 -1.59
CA LEU A 318 -6.43 -10.69 -1.04
C LEU A 318 -7.03 -9.74 -2.06
N SER A 319 -8.09 -9.05 -1.66
CA SER A 319 -8.61 -7.89 -2.39
C SER A 319 -8.41 -6.64 -1.55
N PHE A 320 -7.92 -5.57 -2.16
CA PHE A 320 -7.85 -4.28 -1.49
C PHE A 320 -8.11 -3.13 -2.44
N ARG A 321 -8.54 -2.02 -1.85
CA ARG A 321 -8.68 -0.74 -2.51
C ARG A 321 -8.12 0.33 -1.61
N ALA A 322 -7.17 1.10 -2.15
CA ALA A 322 -6.60 2.25 -1.47
C ALA A 322 -7.01 3.53 -2.19
N VAL A 323 -7.40 4.55 -1.44
CA VAL A 323 -7.73 5.88 -1.96
C VAL A 323 -6.93 6.89 -1.17
N LYS A 324 -6.25 7.80 -1.85
CA LYS A 324 -5.51 8.90 -1.25
C LYS A 324 -5.85 10.19 -1.99
N ALA A 325 -6.03 11.29 -1.27
CA ALA A 325 -6.20 12.60 -1.87
C ALA A 325 -5.62 13.70 -0.97
N LYS A 326 -5.38 14.89 -1.56
CA LYS A 326 -5.06 16.11 -0.83
C LYS A 326 -6.32 16.96 -0.68
N PHE A 327 -6.49 17.55 0.50
CA PHE A 327 -7.57 18.44 0.85
C PHE A 327 -7.02 19.78 1.33
N ALA A 328 -7.80 20.84 1.20
CA ALA A 328 -7.48 22.12 1.80
C ALA A 328 -7.48 21.99 3.32
N ASP A 329 -6.58 22.70 4.00
CA ASP A 329 -6.39 22.65 5.45
C ASP A 329 -7.54 23.28 6.29
N SER A 330 -8.60 23.73 5.62
CA SER A 330 -9.81 24.28 6.22
C SER A 330 -10.89 23.23 6.52
N MET A 331 -10.67 21.97 6.12
CA MET A 331 -11.68 20.91 6.24
C MET A 331 -11.64 20.19 7.59
N THR A 332 -12.78 19.64 7.99
CA THR A 332 -12.94 18.83 9.21
C THR A 332 -12.88 17.33 8.90
N SER A 333 -12.50 16.52 9.90
CA SER A 333 -12.22 15.10 9.69
C SER A 333 -13.39 14.25 9.15
N ASN A 334 -14.63 14.69 9.39
CA ASN A 334 -15.82 13.97 8.94
C ASN A 334 -16.09 14.19 7.43
N GLU A 335 -15.52 15.23 6.84
CA GLU A 335 -15.68 15.55 5.41
C GLU A 335 -14.70 14.77 4.54
N PHE A 336 -13.63 14.22 5.13
CA PHE A 336 -12.63 13.45 4.39
C PHE A 336 -13.11 12.08 3.92
N PHE A 337 -14.07 11.48 4.62
CA PHE A 337 -14.48 10.10 4.42
C PHE A 337 -15.97 10.02 4.10
N ASN A 338 -16.33 9.23 3.09
CA ASN A 338 -17.71 9.01 2.74
C ASN A 338 -18.44 8.26 3.86
N SER A 339 -19.61 8.75 4.28
CA SER A 339 -20.42 8.11 5.32
C SER A 339 -20.91 6.71 4.95
N SER A 340 -21.01 6.37 3.65
CA SER A 340 -21.55 5.08 3.22
C SER A 340 -20.55 3.92 3.28
N ASP A 341 -19.26 4.20 3.10
CA ASP A 341 -18.21 3.16 3.03
C ASP A 341 -16.95 3.47 3.84
N GLY A 342 -16.86 4.67 4.43
CA GLY A 342 -15.71 5.14 5.20
C GLY A 342 -14.45 5.41 4.37
N GLU A 343 -14.50 5.28 3.05
CA GLU A 343 -13.34 5.55 2.18
C GLU A 343 -13.19 7.05 1.92
N VAL A 344 -11.97 7.51 1.63
CA VAL A 344 -11.67 8.91 1.28
C VAL A 344 -12.60 9.38 0.18
N VAL A 345 -13.24 10.55 0.34
CA VAL A 345 -14.14 11.15 -0.66
C VAL A 345 -13.45 11.22 -2.03
N GLY A 346 -14.16 10.74 -3.06
CA GLY A 346 -13.63 10.70 -4.42
C GLY A 346 -13.98 11.94 -5.23
N THR A 347 -14.90 12.78 -4.78
CA THR A 347 -15.36 13.97 -5.51
C THR A 347 -14.39 15.13 -5.32
N SER A 348 -14.08 15.87 -6.38
CA SER A 348 -13.19 17.04 -6.30
C SER A 348 -13.92 18.27 -5.74
N ILE A 349 -13.17 19.27 -5.30
CA ILE A 349 -13.70 20.54 -4.80
C ILE A 349 -14.41 21.38 -5.88
N ILE A 350 -14.26 21.04 -7.16
CA ILE A 350 -15.03 21.65 -8.26
C ILE A 350 -16.47 21.12 -8.25
N ASP A 351 -16.63 19.81 -8.06
CA ASP A 351 -17.94 19.14 -8.05
C ASP A 351 -18.65 19.25 -6.68
N ASP A 352 -17.87 19.29 -5.60
CA ASP A 352 -18.37 19.44 -4.22
C ASP A 352 -17.47 20.41 -3.45
N SER A 353 -17.85 21.69 -3.45
CA SER A 353 -17.10 22.76 -2.77
C SER A 353 -17.06 22.65 -1.24
N SER A 354 -17.82 21.71 -0.64
CA SER A 354 -17.91 21.54 0.81
C SER A 354 -17.08 20.38 1.33
N ALA A 355 -16.93 19.30 0.55
CA ALA A 355 -16.28 18.07 0.98
C ALA A 355 -15.30 17.47 -0.06
N GLY A 356 -14.93 18.24 -1.08
CA GLY A 356 -14.13 17.75 -2.19
C GLY A 356 -12.62 17.85 -2.00
N TRP A 357 -11.87 16.94 -2.63
CA TRP A 357 -10.41 17.01 -2.67
C TRP A 357 -9.93 18.11 -3.63
N CYS A 358 -8.76 18.67 -3.38
CA CYS A 358 -8.19 19.77 -4.18
C CYS A 358 -7.05 19.32 -5.11
N ALA A 359 -6.30 18.27 -4.76
CA ALA A 359 -5.23 17.74 -5.60
C ALA A 359 -4.96 16.25 -5.37
N ASP A 360 -4.20 15.64 -6.28
CA ASP A 360 -3.60 14.31 -6.16
C ASP A 360 -4.55 13.20 -5.68
N LEU A 361 -5.71 13.06 -6.32
CA LEU A 361 -6.55 11.88 -6.11
C LEU A 361 -5.84 10.66 -6.72
N ASN A 362 -5.63 9.64 -5.90
CA ASN A 362 -4.97 8.40 -6.26
C ASN A 362 -5.84 7.22 -5.82
N VAL A 363 -6.05 6.26 -6.71
CA VAL A 363 -6.82 5.05 -6.44
C VAL A 363 -6.02 3.83 -6.86
N ILE A 364 -5.84 2.88 -5.94
CA ILE A 364 -5.36 1.54 -6.26
C ILE A 364 -6.48 0.55 -6.01
N ARG A 365 -6.65 -0.41 -6.91
CA ARG A 365 -7.47 -1.60 -6.70
C ARG A 365 -6.63 -2.83 -7.01
N ALA A 366 -6.79 -3.89 -6.22
CA ALA A 366 -6.07 -5.13 -6.47
C ALA A 366 -6.91 -6.35 -6.10
N ASN A 367 -6.75 -7.42 -6.88
CA ASN A 367 -7.14 -8.78 -6.55
C ASN A 367 -5.93 -9.67 -6.78
N ILE A 368 -5.37 -10.18 -5.70
CA ILE A 368 -4.16 -10.99 -5.69
C ILE A 368 -4.50 -12.34 -5.07
N ASP A 369 -4.14 -13.43 -5.74
CA ASP A 369 -4.30 -14.78 -5.20
C ASP A 369 -3.23 -15.10 -4.14
N LYS A 370 -3.37 -16.24 -3.49
CA LYS A 370 -2.45 -16.75 -2.46
C LYS A 370 -1.00 -16.95 -2.96
N ASP A 371 -0.81 -17.07 -4.27
CA ASP A 371 0.50 -17.27 -4.89
C ASP A 371 1.12 -15.93 -5.33
N GLY A 372 0.39 -14.83 -5.16
CA GLY A 372 0.85 -13.48 -5.47
C GLY A 372 0.59 -13.05 -6.91
N PHE A 373 -0.25 -13.76 -7.67
CA PHE A 373 -0.66 -13.38 -9.02
C PHE A 373 -2.02 -12.68 -9.02
N GLY A 374 -2.34 -12.01 -10.11
CA GLY A 374 -3.63 -11.34 -10.27
C GLY A 374 -3.48 -9.95 -10.85
N LYS A 375 -4.42 -9.08 -10.50
CA LYS A 375 -4.59 -7.77 -11.13
C LYS A 375 -4.35 -6.66 -10.14
N VAL A 376 -3.63 -5.63 -10.58
CA VAL A 376 -3.53 -4.34 -9.89
C VAL A 376 -3.85 -3.25 -10.90
N GLY A 377 -4.78 -2.37 -10.53
CA GLY A 377 -5.02 -1.13 -11.25
C GLY A 377 -4.67 0.06 -10.39
N TYR A 378 -4.02 1.05 -10.98
CA TYR A 378 -3.70 2.33 -10.37
C TYR A 378 -4.23 3.45 -11.25
N ALA A 379 -4.94 4.40 -10.66
CA ALA A 379 -5.50 5.52 -11.38
C ALA A 379 -5.26 6.82 -10.59
N TRP A 380 -4.97 7.92 -11.26
CA TRP A 380 -4.75 9.19 -10.60
C TRP A 380 -5.20 10.42 -11.41
N GLN A 381 -5.57 11.45 -10.65
CA GLN A 381 -5.82 12.80 -11.12
C GLN A 381 -4.90 13.76 -10.35
N ALA A 382 -4.21 14.63 -11.08
CA ALA A 382 -3.26 15.56 -10.48
C ALA A 382 -4.00 16.78 -9.92
N GLY A 383 -4.88 17.37 -10.73
CA GLY A 383 -5.66 18.56 -10.36
C GLY A 383 -7.15 18.27 -10.19
N LYS A 384 -7.80 19.07 -9.33
CA LYS A 384 -9.26 19.09 -9.13
C LYS A 384 -10.10 19.29 -10.39
N GLY A 385 -9.50 19.87 -11.43
CA GLY A 385 -10.13 20.12 -12.74
C GLY A 385 -9.73 19.15 -13.83
N ASP A 386 -9.01 18.06 -13.50
CA ASP A 386 -8.73 17.02 -14.47
C ASP A 386 -10.05 16.37 -14.91
N GLY A 387 -10.42 16.54 -16.18
CA GLY A 387 -11.61 15.92 -16.74
C GLY A 387 -11.48 14.41 -16.95
N PHE A 388 -10.31 13.81 -16.76
CA PHE A 388 -10.09 12.37 -16.97
C PHE A 388 -9.05 11.86 -15.99
N THR A 389 -8.91 10.55 -15.91
CA THR A 389 -7.98 9.90 -14.97
C THR A 389 -6.94 9.10 -15.73
N ARG A 390 -5.66 9.33 -15.43
CA ARG A 390 -4.54 8.54 -15.95
C ARG A 390 -4.55 7.19 -15.25
N THR A 391 -4.44 6.10 -15.99
CA THR A 391 -4.61 4.75 -15.45
C THR A 391 -3.49 3.83 -15.91
N PHE A 392 -2.85 3.17 -14.94
CA PHE A 392 -1.78 2.22 -15.12
C PHE A 392 -2.15 0.88 -14.47
N ASN A 393 -2.24 -0.16 -15.28
CA ASN A 393 -2.74 -1.47 -14.87
C ASN A 393 -1.70 -2.56 -15.14
N ILE A 394 -1.64 -3.56 -14.27
CA ILE A 394 -0.83 -4.76 -14.49
C ILE A 394 -1.62 -6.01 -14.11
N LYS A 395 -1.45 -7.07 -14.90
CA LYS A 395 -1.96 -8.40 -14.62
C LYS A 395 -0.82 -9.39 -14.72
N THR A 396 -0.73 -10.31 -13.76
CA THR A 396 0.18 -11.45 -13.81
C THR A 396 -0.60 -12.75 -13.66
N ASP A 397 -0.22 -13.77 -14.42
CA ASP A 397 -0.91 -15.06 -14.50
C ASP A 397 0.07 -16.23 -14.36
N ASN A 398 -0.45 -17.36 -13.86
CA ASN A 398 0.27 -18.63 -13.68
C ASN A 398 -0.51 -19.84 -14.25
N SER A 399 -1.40 -19.62 -15.22
CA SER A 399 -2.36 -20.63 -15.69
C SER A 399 -1.75 -21.68 -16.65
N SER A 400 -0.55 -21.45 -17.20
CA SER A 400 0.04 -22.28 -18.27
C SER A 400 1.37 -22.93 -17.91
N GLY A 401 1.81 -22.87 -16.64
CA GLY A 401 3.16 -23.29 -16.23
C GLY A 401 4.28 -22.33 -16.66
N THR A 402 3.96 -21.33 -17.47
CA THR A 402 4.83 -20.17 -17.75
C THR A 402 4.24 -18.94 -17.08
N LEU A 403 5.05 -18.24 -16.30
CA LEU A 403 4.64 -17.01 -15.63
C LEU A 403 4.64 -15.86 -16.64
N THR A 404 3.45 -15.34 -16.91
CA THR A 404 3.22 -14.29 -17.91
C THR A 404 2.47 -13.13 -17.30
N GLY A 405 2.47 -11.99 -17.98
CA GLY A 405 1.68 -10.84 -17.57
C GLY A 405 1.57 -9.80 -18.66
N ASP A 406 0.73 -8.81 -18.40
CA ASP A 406 0.53 -7.67 -19.28
C ASP A 406 0.39 -6.42 -18.42
N ALA A 407 1.09 -5.36 -18.82
CA ALA A 407 0.92 -4.02 -18.27
C ALA A 407 0.32 -3.08 -19.31
N TYR A 408 -0.54 -2.17 -18.86
CA TYR A 408 -1.28 -1.25 -19.71
C TYR A 408 -1.27 0.16 -19.17
N PHE A 409 -1.31 1.13 -20.07
CA PHE A 409 -1.61 2.52 -19.72
C PHE A 409 -2.59 3.15 -20.71
N GLY A 410 -3.44 3.98 -20.15
CA GLY A 410 -4.30 4.88 -20.90
C GLY A 410 -5.11 5.71 -19.94
N PHE A 411 -6.28 6.14 -20.40
CA PHE A 411 -7.16 7.03 -19.67
C PHE A 411 -8.51 6.37 -19.42
N ASN A 412 -9.10 6.69 -18.28
CA ASN A 412 -10.44 6.30 -17.89
C ASN A 412 -11.42 7.37 -18.41
N PRO A 413 -12.67 7.02 -18.80
CA PRO A 413 -13.70 7.99 -19.18
C PRO A 413 -13.82 9.16 -18.21
N HIS A 414 -14.29 10.28 -18.78
CA HIS A 414 -14.58 11.48 -18.00
C HIS A 414 -15.49 11.12 -16.82
N PRO A 415 -15.15 11.51 -15.59
CA PRO A 415 -15.96 11.24 -14.41
C PRO A 415 -17.44 11.59 -14.69
N ASP A 416 -17.72 12.75 -15.28
CA ASP A 416 -19.09 13.25 -15.58
C ASP A 416 -19.96 12.32 -16.42
N ASN A 417 -19.35 11.43 -17.21
CA ASN A 417 -20.09 10.49 -18.05
C ASN A 417 -20.44 9.17 -17.33
N SER A 418 -20.01 9.02 -16.07
CA SER A 418 -20.36 7.88 -15.23
C SER A 418 -21.48 8.25 -14.26
N SER A 419 -22.64 7.57 -14.39
CA SER A 419 -23.69 7.67 -13.39
C SER A 419 -23.30 6.89 -12.12
N GLY A 420 -23.31 7.53 -10.95
CA GLY A 420 -23.22 6.86 -9.64
C GLY A 420 -22.04 7.28 -8.75
N THR A 421 -21.94 6.67 -7.58
CA THR A 421 -21.00 7.03 -6.49
C THR A 421 -19.53 6.65 -6.75
N ASN A 422 -19.22 5.99 -7.87
CA ASN A 422 -17.89 5.46 -8.20
C ASN A 422 -17.12 6.28 -9.24
N LYS A 423 -17.66 7.44 -9.62
CA LYS A 423 -17.21 8.31 -10.71
C LYS A 423 -15.69 8.59 -10.75
N TYR A 424 -15.08 8.72 -9.58
CA TYR A 424 -13.65 9.04 -9.41
C TYR A 424 -12.80 7.87 -8.90
N ARG A 425 -13.38 6.67 -8.88
CA ARG A 425 -12.89 5.55 -8.06
C ARG A 425 -12.50 4.34 -8.89
N THR A 426 -12.56 4.43 -10.20
CA THR A 426 -12.31 3.35 -11.15
C THR A 426 -10.88 3.34 -11.68
N THR A 427 -10.38 2.16 -12.04
CA THR A 427 -9.08 1.92 -12.67
C THR A 427 -9.25 1.25 -14.04
N ASN A 428 -10.35 1.52 -14.74
CA ASN A 428 -10.54 1.04 -16.11
C ASN A 428 -9.81 1.95 -17.11
N ILE A 429 -9.45 1.40 -18.26
CA ILE A 429 -8.96 2.16 -19.40
C ILE A 429 -10.02 2.02 -20.51
N ASP A 430 -10.38 3.13 -21.14
CA ASP A 430 -11.28 3.12 -22.31
C ASP A 430 -10.65 3.72 -23.57
N ARG A 431 -9.62 4.56 -23.42
CA ARG A 431 -8.99 5.27 -24.54
C ARG A 431 -7.55 5.68 -24.21
N MET A 432 -6.85 6.13 -25.22
CA MET A 432 -5.59 6.84 -25.09
C MET A 432 -5.77 8.32 -25.42
N ILE A 433 -5.31 9.22 -24.55
CA ILE A 433 -5.24 10.67 -24.81
C ILE A 433 -3.77 11.01 -25.00
N CYS A 434 -3.32 11.06 -26.26
CA CYS A 434 -1.91 11.21 -26.60
C CYS A 434 -1.39 12.64 -26.50
N ASN A 435 -2.26 13.64 -26.61
CA ASN A 435 -1.94 15.05 -26.42
C ASN A 435 -2.68 15.63 -25.20
N TRP A 436 -2.31 15.20 -24.00
CA TRP A 436 -2.99 15.58 -22.75
C TRP A 436 -2.83 17.07 -22.40
N ALA A 437 -1.61 17.58 -22.54
CA ALA A 437 -1.22 18.93 -22.11
C ALA A 437 -0.32 19.63 -23.14
N GLY A 438 -0.22 19.09 -24.36
CA GLY A 438 0.55 19.72 -25.42
C GLY A 438 -0.27 20.70 -26.25
N PRO A 439 0.39 21.48 -27.11
CA PRO A 439 -0.28 22.48 -27.95
C PRO A 439 -1.36 21.90 -28.86
N GLY A 440 -2.40 22.68 -29.13
CA GLY A 440 -3.51 22.26 -30.00
C GLY A 440 -4.28 21.05 -29.46
N GLN A 441 -4.22 20.78 -28.14
CA GLN A 441 -4.94 19.68 -27.52
C GLN A 441 -6.44 19.78 -27.78
N ASP A 442 -7.07 18.65 -28.12
CA ASP A 442 -8.53 18.59 -28.22
C ASP A 442 -9.16 18.95 -26.87
N ILE A 443 -9.98 20.00 -26.86
CA ILE A 443 -10.68 20.47 -25.67
C ILE A 443 -11.58 19.40 -25.06
N ASN A 444 -12.13 18.51 -25.89
CA ASN A 444 -12.99 17.42 -25.45
C ASN A 444 -12.18 16.18 -25.04
N ARG A 445 -10.88 16.15 -25.35
CA ARG A 445 -9.97 15.02 -25.14
C ARG A 445 -10.60 13.71 -25.61
N ALA A 446 -11.15 13.73 -26.83
CA ALA A 446 -11.88 12.59 -27.38
C ALA A 446 -11.05 11.30 -27.33
N GLY A 447 -9.74 11.41 -27.59
CA GLY A 447 -8.80 10.30 -27.50
C GLY A 447 -9.07 9.20 -28.53
N GLU A 448 -8.17 8.24 -28.57
CA GLU A 448 -8.17 7.13 -29.51
C GLU A 448 -8.58 5.81 -28.83
N SER A 449 -9.21 4.90 -29.58
CA SER A 449 -9.55 3.54 -29.11
C SER A 449 -8.31 2.62 -29.04
N LYS A 450 -7.24 3.13 -28.43
CA LYS A 450 -5.91 2.55 -28.33
C LYS A 450 -5.47 2.48 -26.86
N VAL A 451 -4.39 1.74 -26.59
CA VAL A 451 -3.78 1.58 -25.27
C VAL A 451 -2.29 1.31 -25.42
N GLN A 452 -1.46 1.76 -24.47
CA GLN A 452 -0.08 1.26 -24.39
C GLN A 452 -0.09 -0.13 -23.74
N ARG A 453 0.74 -1.05 -24.23
CA ARG A 453 0.91 -2.38 -23.63
C ARG A 453 2.38 -2.79 -23.55
N GLN A 454 2.77 -3.36 -22.44
CA GLN A 454 4.04 -4.08 -22.28
C GLN A 454 3.75 -5.52 -21.83
N GLN A 455 4.10 -6.50 -22.67
CA GLN A 455 3.91 -7.92 -22.39
C GLN A 455 5.08 -8.47 -21.58
N LEU A 456 4.80 -9.24 -20.54
CA LEU A 456 5.75 -9.67 -19.53
C LEU A 456 5.94 -11.19 -19.52
N SER A 457 7.17 -11.62 -19.27
CA SER A 457 7.50 -12.99 -18.87
C SER A 457 8.43 -12.98 -17.66
N TYR A 458 8.29 -13.97 -16.78
CA TYR A 458 9.19 -14.08 -15.64
C TYR A 458 10.50 -14.78 -16.01
N ASP A 459 11.63 -14.13 -15.75
CA ASP A 459 12.95 -14.74 -15.83
C ASP A 459 13.35 -15.27 -14.46
N SER A 460 13.31 -16.59 -14.28
CA SER A 460 13.72 -17.26 -13.03
C SER A 460 15.23 -17.22 -12.78
N THR A 461 16.04 -16.90 -13.78
CA THR A 461 17.50 -16.81 -13.63
C THR A 461 17.87 -15.53 -12.90
N ASN A 462 17.37 -14.39 -13.41
CA ASN A 462 17.61 -13.07 -12.81
C ASN A 462 16.54 -12.67 -11.78
N ASN A 463 15.47 -13.45 -11.66
CA ASN A 463 14.37 -13.24 -10.71
C ASN A 463 13.60 -11.93 -10.91
N VAL A 464 13.44 -11.55 -12.18
CA VAL A 464 12.77 -10.32 -12.62
C VAL A 464 11.71 -10.64 -13.67
N TRP A 465 10.77 -9.72 -13.86
CA TRP A 465 9.85 -9.77 -15.00
C TRP A 465 10.47 -8.99 -16.16
N LYS A 466 10.62 -9.64 -17.30
CA LYS A 466 11.17 -9.04 -18.53
C LYS A 466 10.07 -8.66 -19.49
N SER A 467 10.34 -7.67 -20.33
CA SER A 467 9.49 -7.42 -21.49
C SER A 467 9.74 -8.48 -22.56
N THR A 468 8.66 -8.90 -23.21
CA THR A 468 8.68 -9.81 -24.39
C THR A 468 8.14 -9.14 -25.64
N SER A 469 7.33 -8.09 -25.47
CA SER A 469 6.76 -7.29 -26.55
C SER A 469 6.31 -5.94 -26.00
N ASP A 470 6.60 -4.87 -26.74
CA ASP A 470 6.32 -3.49 -26.34
C ASP A 470 5.47 -2.75 -27.40
N ASN A 471 4.25 -2.41 -27.04
CA ASN A 471 3.33 -1.51 -27.75
C ASN A 471 3.17 -0.21 -26.96
N ILE A 472 4.28 0.48 -26.68
CA ILE A 472 4.36 1.58 -25.70
C ILE A 472 4.74 2.92 -26.32
N THR A 473 4.94 2.96 -27.64
CA THR A 473 5.40 4.15 -28.36
C THR A 473 4.26 4.77 -29.16
N PHE A 474 4.19 6.10 -29.13
CA PHE A 474 3.20 6.90 -29.84
C PHE A 474 3.69 8.33 -30.04
N ALA A 475 3.09 9.03 -31.00
CA ALA A 475 3.30 10.47 -31.14
C ALA A 475 2.38 11.26 -30.18
N PRO A 476 2.87 12.27 -29.44
CA PRO A 476 2.07 13.12 -28.53
C PRO A 476 1.06 14.07 -29.22
N THR A 477 0.38 13.60 -30.25
CA THR A 477 -0.61 14.34 -31.06
C THR A 477 -2.03 13.89 -30.69
N ASN A 478 -3.05 14.58 -31.23
CA ASN A 478 -4.45 14.27 -30.91
C ASN A 478 -4.89 12.86 -31.40
N ASP A 479 -4.26 12.32 -32.44
CA ASP A 479 -4.56 11.01 -33.06
C ASP A 479 -3.56 9.90 -32.69
N CYS A 480 -2.63 10.21 -31.78
CA CYS A 480 -1.51 9.35 -31.39
C CYS A 480 -0.56 8.98 -32.53
N ASP A 481 -0.62 9.70 -33.65
CA ASP A 481 0.11 9.42 -34.87
C ASP A 481 0.89 10.64 -35.35
N PHE A 482 2.01 10.39 -36.02
CA PHE A 482 2.80 11.45 -36.63
C PHE A 482 3.66 10.87 -37.76
N ASP A 483 3.44 11.37 -38.97
CA ASP A 483 4.30 11.10 -40.11
C ASP A 483 5.37 12.18 -40.25
N ASN A 484 6.61 11.80 -39.98
CA ASN A 484 7.77 12.68 -40.06
C ASN A 484 8.20 12.97 -41.52
N SER A 485 7.56 12.36 -42.53
CA SER A 485 7.91 12.57 -43.95
C SER A 485 7.68 14.00 -44.43
N SER A 486 6.74 14.72 -43.81
CA SER A 486 6.27 16.04 -44.26
C SER A 486 6.76 17.20 -43.38
N TYR A 487 7.36 16.92 -42.23
CA TYR A 487 7.77 17.91 -41.22
C TYR A 487 9.28 17.88 -41.01
N GLY A 488 10.03 18.55 -41.89
CA GLY A 488 11.50 18.51 -41.89
C GLY A 488 12.21 19.09 -40.66
N SER A 489 11.48 19.66 -39.68
CA SER A 489 12.04 20.32 -38.49
C SER A 489 11.28 20.04 -37.18
N THR A 490 10.30 19.13 -37.17
CA THR A 490 9.62 18.75 -35.92
C THR A 490 10.45 17.72 -35.17
N THR A 491 10.60 17.89 -33.87
CA THR A 491 11.35 16.94 -33.04
C THR A 491 10.72 16.82 -31.67
N PHE A 492 10.48 15.59 -31.23
CA PHE A 492 10.21 15.27 -29.84
C PHE A 492 11.50 14.77 -29.20
N GLY A 493 11.92 15.40 -28.11
CA GLY A 493 13.18 15.11 -27.42
C GLY A 493 12.94 14.65 -25.98
N GLY A 494 13.61 13.57 -25.57
CA GLY A 494 13.53 13.01 -24.21
C GLY A 494 13.90 11.52 -24.17
N SER A 495 14.20 10.99 -22.98
CA SER A 495 14.45 9.54 -22.81
C SER A 495 13.15 8.77 -23.10
N GLY A 496 13.09 8.04 -24.21
CA GLY A 496 11.87 7.35 -24.66
C GLY A 496 11.17 7.98 -25.87
N ALA A 497 11.77 9.00 -26.50
CA ALA A 497 11.26 9.64 -27.73
C ALA A 497 11.35 8.77 -29.00
N SER A 498 11.09 7.46 -28.90
CA SER A 498 10.76 6.66 -30.10
C SER A 498 9.34 7.02 -30.51
N ILE A 499 9.20 8.07 -31.31
CA ILE A 499 7.97 8.47 -31.99
C ILE A 499 7.68 7.47 -33.12
N THR A 500 7.24 6.28 -32.74
CA THR A 500 6.58 5.31 -33.61
C THR A 500 5.15 5.18 -33.16
N ASN A 501 4.26 4.67 -34.01
CA ASN A 501 2.83 4.59 -33.72
C ASN A 501 2.43 3.13 -33.59
N ASN A 502 2.75 2.53 -32.43
CA ASN A 502 2.60 1.08 -32.23
C ASN A 502 1.62 0.71 -31.12
N LEU A 503 0.83 1.67 -30.62
CA LEU A 503 -0.20 1.40 -29.63
C LEU A 503 -1.12 0.26 -30.05
N GLU A 504 -1.58 -0.49 -29.07
CA GLU A 504 -2.48 -1.61 -29.29
C GLU A 504 -3.94 -1.14 -29.28
N SER A 505 -4.83 -1.90 -29.92
CA SER A 505 -6.28 -1.68 -29.81
C SER A 505 -6.75 -1.84 -28.36
N ILE A 506 -7.66 -0.97 -27.91
CA ILE A 506 -8.29 -1.10 -26.58
C ILE A 506 -9.02 -2.44 -26.39
N SER A 507 -9.44 -3.08 -27.48
CA SER A 507 -10.05 -4.42 -27.43
C SER A 507 -9.12 -5.48 -26.85
N SER A 508 -7.79 -5.33 -27.00
CA SER A 508 -6.80 -6.22 -26.39
C SER A 508 -6.82 -6.09 -24.87
N TYR A 509 -6.85 -4.86 -24.34
CA TYR A 509 -7.02 -4.62 -22.91
C TYR A 509 -8.34 -5.21 -22.38
N GLN A 510 -9.45 -4.98 -23.07
CA GLN A 510 -10.76 -5.52 -22.70
C GLN A 510 -10.80 -7.05 -22.71
N THR A 511 -10.00 -7.71 -23.56
CA THR A 511 -9.94 -9.17 -23.64
C THR A 511 -8.98 -9.77 -22.60
N ASN A 512 -7.77 -9.22 -22.49
CA ASN A 512 -6.66 -9.81 -21.72
C ASN A 512 -6.65 -9.36 -20.27
N PHE A 513 -6.90 -8.08 -20.02
CA PHE A 513 -7.09 -7.54 -18.68
C PHE A 513 -8.54 -7.73 -18.21
N GLY A 514 -9.52 -7.55 -19.10
CA GLY A 514 -10.93 -7.68 -18.76
C GLY A 514 -11.42 -6.52 -17.91
N SER A 515 -12.13 -6.82 -16.83
CA SER A 515 -12.58 -5.82 -15.88
C SER A 515 -11.47 -5.41 -14.89
N GLN A 516 -11.54 -4.15 -14.42
CA GLN A 516 -10.83 -3.70 -13.22
C GLN A 516 -11.01 -4.67 -12.03
N PRO A 517 -10.06 -4.68 -11.08
CA PRO A 517 -10.20 -5.43 -9.84
C PRO A 517 -11.48 -5.05 -9.08
N THR A 518 -12.10 -6.06 -8.46
CA THR A 518 -13.32 -5.94 -7.65
C THR A 518 -13.04 -5.09 -6.41
N LYS A 519 -13.90 -4.10 -6.16
CA LYS A 519 -13.86 -3.30 -4.93
C LYS A 519 -14.26 -4.18 -3.73
N PRO A 520 -13.44 -4.28 -2.67
CA PRO A 520 -13.86 -4.88 -1.42
C PRO A 520 -14.95 -4.00 -0.78
N SER A 521 -15.96 -4.62 -0.19
CA SER A 521 -17.01 -3.94 0.59
C SER A 521 -17.05 -4.56 1.99
N PRO A 522 -16.16 -4.11 2.91
CA PRO A 522 -16.11 -4.63 4.26
C PRO A 522 -17.40 -4.35 5.04
N THR A 523 -17.88 -5.32 5.82
CA THR A 523 -19.08 -5.17 6.64
C THR A 523 -18.69 -4.67 8.03
N LEU A 524 -18.85 -3.36 8.27
CA LEU A 524 -18.28 -2.70 9.47
C LEU A 524 -19.29 -2.03 10.40
N GLU A 525 -20.59 -2.03 10.10
CA GLU A 525 -21.59 -1.31 10.91
C GLU A 525 -21.89 -1.98 12.26
#